data_AF-A0A1I1LEF8-F1
#
_entry.id   AF-A0A1I1LEF8-F1
#
_cell.length_a   1.000
_cell.length_b   1.000
_cell.length_c   1.000
_cell.angle_alpha   90.00
_cell.angle_beta   90.00
_cell.angle_gamma   90.00
#
_symmetry.space_group_name_H-M   'P 1'
#
loop_
_entity.id
_entity.type
_entity.pdbx_description
1 polymer ?
#
loop_
_entity_poly.entity_id
_entity_poly.type
_entity_poly.pdbx_seq_one_letter_code
_entity_poly.pdbx_strand_id
1 'polypeptide(L)'
;MKAPKLPGKYNVKSKVVINAPKQKVWQVMEDFGNVYTWAPGVTESHSIGSKESGMGAARHCKLDGFGTIDEYVTQWVEGTGFVYDVTPLGPLNKSFSCWWLTALENGSTELEVVLSYDIRYGLFGKVMHSLIMRKKLESSLPDALNALKNRVETGKLVRPYLTKKGSELII
;
A
#
# COMPACT_ATOMS: atom_id res chain seq x y z
N MET A 1 -4.41 -13.68 -14.15
CA MET A 1 -3.60 -12.61 -14.78
C MET A 1 -2.30 -12.45 -14.01
N LYS A 2 -1.18 -12.17 -14.68
CA LYS A 2 0.12 -11.92 -14.01
C LYS A 2 0.19 -10.46 -13.55
N ALA A 3 0.88 -10.23 -12.43
CA ALA A 3 1.17 -8.88 -11.96
C ALA A 3 1.97 -8.09 -13.02
N PRO A 4 1.70 -6.79 -13.20
CA PRO A 4 2.45 -5.94 -14.12
C PRO A 4 3.91 -5.78 -13.66
N LYS A 5 4.82 -5.60 -14.64
CA LYS A 5 6.22 -5.27 -14.34
C LYS A 5 6.34 -3.78 -14.02
N LEU A 6 6.99 -3.47 -12.90
CA LEU A 6 7.20 -2.09 -12.46
C LEU A 6 8.51 -1.51 -13.02
N PRO A 7 8.56 -0.18 -13.28
CA PRO A 7 9.81 0.53 -13.59
C PRO A 7 10.65 0.77 -12.32
N GLY A 8 11.94 1.10 -12.49
CA GLY A 8 12.88 1.36 -11.38
C GLY A 8 14.03 0.36 -11.33
N LYS A 9 15.16 0.77 -10.76
CA LYS A 9 16.40 -0.03 -10.72
C LYS A 9 16.39 -1.09 -9.63
N TYR A 10 15.76 -0.82 -8.50
CA TYR A 10 15.73 -1.69 -7.34
C TYR A 10 14.30 -2.15 -7.07
N ASN A 11 14.16 -3.38 -6.58
CA ASN A 11 12.87 -3.88 -6.12
C ASN A 11 13.02 -4.70 -4.84
N VAL A 12 11.96 -4.67 -4.05
CA VAL A 12 11.73 -5.59 -2.94
C VAL A 12 10.33 -6.17 -3.12
N LYS A 13 10.15 -7.43 -2.74
CA LYS A 13 8.88 -8.13 -2.88
C LYS A 13 8.59 -8.96 -1.65
N SER A 14 7.31 -9.14 -1.36
CA SER A 14 6.83 -10.01 -0.30
C SER A 14 5.51 -10.66 -0.71
N LYS A 15 5.19 -11.78 -0.08
CA LYS A 15 3.96 -12.53 -0.30
C LYS A 15 3.38 -13.01 1.01
N VAL A 16 2.06 -13.12 1.06
CA VAL A 16 1.35 -13.77 2.16
C VAL A 16 0.14 -14.54 1.63
N VAL A 17 -0.19 -15.67 2.26
CA VAL A 17 -1.45 -16.37 2.04
C VAL A 17 -2.47 -15.93 3.07
N ILE A 18 -3.63 -15.47 2.61
CA ILE A 18 -4.76 -15.01 3.42
C ILE A 18 -5.86 -16.06 3.32
N ASN A 19 -6.30 -16.56 4.47
CA ASN A 19 -7.37 -17.54 4.61
C ASN A 19 -8.75 -16.90 4.39
N ALA A 20 -8.96 -16.40 3.18
CA ALA A 20 -10.19 -15.77 2.74
C ALA A 20 -10.30 -15.85 1.21
N PRO A 21 -11.54 -15.90 0.66
CA PRO A 21 -11.78 -15.77 -0.77
C PRO A 21 -11.27 -14.44 -1.32
N LYS A 22 -10.82 -14.44 -2.57
CA LYS A 22 -10.22 -13.27 -3.25
C LYS A 22 -11.09 -12.01 -3.14
N GLN A 23 -12.41 -12.16 -3.28
CA GLN A 23 -13.37 -11.05 -3.18
C GLN A 23 -13.33 -10.37 -1.81
N LYS A 24 -13.21 -11.12 -0.71
CA LYS A 24 -13.14 -10.57 0.65
C LYS A 24 -11.82 -9.83 0.89
N VAL A 25 -10.72 -10.32 0.32
CA VAL A 25 -9.43 -9.61 0.36
C VAL A 25 -9.51 -8.31 -0.42
N TRP A 26 -10.09 -8.37 -1.63
CA TRP A 26 -10.26 -7.22 -2.50
C TRP A 26 -11.07 -6.09 -1.85
N GLN A 27 -12.17 -6.41 -1.17
CA GLN A 27 -13.00 -5.41 -0.45
C GLN A 27 -12.21 -4.55 0.55
N VAL A 28 -11.16 -5.10 1.16
CA VAL A 28 -10.28 -4.33 2.07
C VAL A 28 -9.24 -3.54 1.29
N MET A 29 -8.73 -4.08 0.18
CA MET A 29 -7.73 -3.42 -0.66
C MET A 29 -8.30 -2.26 -1.49
N GLU A 30 -9.52 -2.40 -1.99
CA GLU A 30 -10.16 -1.41 -2.87
C GLU A 30 -10.52 -0.11 -2.13
N ASP A 31 -10.65 -0.20 -0.80
CA ASP A 31 -10.78 0.93 0.13
C ASP A 31 -9.45 1.69 0.27
N PHE A 32 -8.98 2.24 -0.86
CA PHE A 32 -7.62 2.75 -1.03
C PHE A 32 -7.30 3.86 -0.03
N GLY A 33 -8.21 4.81 0.17
CA GLY A 33 -8.01 5.97 1.04
C GLY A 33 -7.90 5.66 2.54
N ASN A 34 -8.41 4.50 3.01
CA ASN A 34 -8.53 4.19 4.43
C ASN A 34 -7.51 3.16 4.94
N VAL A 35 -6.33 3.09 4.31
CA VAL A 35 -5.25 2.17 4.71
C VAL A 35 -4.81 2.30 6.18
N TYR A 36 -4.93 3.48 6.79
CA TYR A 36 -4.59 3.72 8.19
C TYR A 36 -5.43 2.90 9.18
N THR A 37 -6.59 2.39 8.74
CA THR A 37 -7.49 1.55 9.55
C THR A 37 -6.95 0.15 9.78
N TRP A 38 -6.00 -0.31 8.97
CA TRP A 38 -5.41 -1.64 9.09
C TRP A 38 -3.88 -1.66 9.05
N ALA A 39 -3.21 -0.71 8.39
CA ALA A 39 -1.75 -0.63 8.33
C ALA A 39 -1.19 0.12 9.57
N PRO A 40 -0.46 -0.55 10.48
CA PRO A 40 0.02 0.09 11.71
C PRO A 40 0.95 1.27 11.45
N GLY A 41 1.83 1.13 10.46
CA GLY A 41 2.81 2.16 10.06
C GLY A 41 2.22 3.38 9.34
N VAL A 42 0.93 3.35 8.98
CA VAL A 42 0.22 4.51 8.44
C VAL A 42 -0.67 5.07 9.53
N THR A 43 -0.29 6.22 10.08
CA THR A 43 -0.98 6.85 11.22
C THR A 43 -2.22 7.62 10.79
N GLU A 44 -2.18 8.20 9.60
CA GLU A 44 -3.27 8.94 8.98
C GLU A 44 -3.28 8.63 7.48
N SER A 45 -4.48 8.48 6.89
CA SER A 45 -4.64 8.41 5.45
C SER A 45 -6.03 8.91 5.04
N HIS A 46 -6.10 9.56 3.89
CA HIS A 46 -7.37 9.99 3.29
C HIS A 46 -7.21 10.10 1.77
N SER A 47 -8.30 9.87 1.04
CA SER A 47 -8.32 10.07 -0.41
C SER A 47 -8.06 11.54 -0.75
N ILE A 48 -7.27 11.77 -1.79
CA ILE A 48 -7.02 13.09 -2.37
C ILE A 48 -7.49 13.09 -3.83
N GLY A 49 -8.03 14.22 -4.29
CA GLY A 49 -8.65 14.32 -5.61
C GLY A 49 -10.12 13.90 -5.64
N SER A 50 -10.65 13.60 -6.83
CA SER A 50 -12.09 13.40 -7.07
C SER A 50 -12.54 11.94 -7.07
N LYS A 51 -11.61 10.98 -6.95
CA LYS A 51 -11.89 9.54 -7.01
C LYS A 51 -11.46 8.87 -5.72
N GLU A 52 -12.38 8.15 -5.08
CA GLU A 52 -12.11 7.40 -3.85
C GLU A 52 -11.51 6.01 -4.13
N SER A 53 -11.75 5.43 -5.32
CA SER A 53 -11.20 4.14 -5.77
C SER A 53 -11.04 4.09 -7.30
N GLY A 54 -10.39 3.04 -7.81
CA GLY A 54 -10.20 2.85 -9.24
C GLY A 54 -9.02 3.61 -9.86
N MET A 55 -8.91 3.55 -11.19
CA MET A 55 -7.85 4.24 -11.94
C MET A 55 -7.94 5.75 -11.73
N GLY A 56 -6.84 6.35 -11.26
CA GLY A 56 -6.74 7.78 -10.93
C GLY A 56 -7.19 8.15 -9.52
N ALA A 57 -7.56 7.17 -8.67
CA ALA A 57 -7.67 7.42 -7.23
C ALA A 57 -6.31 7.76 -6.64
N ALA A 58 -6.29 8.58 -5.61
CA ALA A 58 -5.08 8.96 -4.91
C ALA A 58 -5.34 9.09 -3.41
N ARG A 59 -4.30 8.96 -2.61
CA ARG A 59 -4.37 9.15 -1.15
C ARG A 59 -3.15 9.87 -0.62
N HIS A 60 -3.36 10.65 0.44
CA HIS A 60 -2.30 11.16 1.29
C HIS A 60 -2.09 10.20 2.45
N CYS A 61 -0.83 9.94 2.84
CA CYS A 61 -0.48 9.06 3.95
C CYS A 61 0.57 9.70 4.86
N LYS A 62 0.37 9.59 6.17
CA LYS A 62 1.37 9.94 7.19
C LYS A 62 1.98 8.68 7.78
N LEU A 63 3.26 8.48 7.53
CA LEU A 63 4.02 7.32 7.96
C LEU A 63 4.66 7.57 9.32
N ASP A 64 4.49 6.64 10.26
CA ASP A 64 5.01 6.76 11.62
C ASP A 64 6.53 6.91 11.64
N GLY A 65 7.04 8.10 12.01
CA GLY A 65 8.46 8.41 12.04
C GLY A 65 9.16 8.57 10.68
N PHE A 66 8.43 8.56 9.55
CA PHE A 66 9.01 8.66 8.20
C PHE A 66 8.57 9.89 7.40
N GLY A 67 7.55 10.61 7.84
CA GLY A 67 7.01 11.79 7.16
C GLY A 67 5.74 11.45 6.38
N THR A 68 5.48 12.18 5.30
CA THR A 68 4.26 12.02 4.49
C THR A 68 4.58 11.66 3.05
N ILE A 69 3.66 10.93 2.42
CA ILE A 69 3.69 10.58 1.00
C ILE A 69 2.31 10.75 0.40
N ASP A 70 2.26 11.06 -0.89
CA ASP A 70 1.07 10.89 -1.71
C ASP A 70 1.25 9.68 -2.63
N GLU A 71 0.16 8.96 -2.82
CA GLU A 71 0.12 7.76 -3.63
C GLU A 71 -0.99 7.87 -4.68
N TYR A 72 -0.67 7.55 -5.94
CA TYR A 72 -1.54 7.78 -7.09
C TYR A 72 -1.73 6.50 -7.89
N VAL A 73 -2.94 5.98 -7.97
CA VAL A 73 -3.27 4.75 -8.71
C VAL A 73 -3.10 4.98 -10.22
N THR A 74 -2.14 4.27 -10.82
CA THR A 74 -1.83 4.33 -12.25
C THR A 74 -2.33 3.11 -13.02
N GLN A 75 -2.66 2.01 -12.34
CA GLN A 75 -3.33 0.85 -12.93
C GLN A 75 -4.32 0.25 -11.95
N TRP A 76 -5.44 -0.26 -12.45
CA TRP A 76 -6.47 -0.91 -11.64
C TRP A 76 -7.09 -2.08 -12.41
N VAL A 77 -7.12 -3.24 -11.76
CA VAL A 77 -7.80 -4.44 -12.27
C VAL A 77 -8.74 -4.93 -11.19
N GLU A 78 -10.03 -4.70 -11.45
CA GLU A 78 -11.13 -5.01 -10.53
C GLU A 78 -11.06 -6.44 -10.00
N GLY A 79 -11.22 -6.61 -8.69
CA GLY A 79 -11.15 -7.91 -8.01
C GLY A 79 -9.78 -8.60 -8.06
N THR A 80 -8.71 -7.92 -8.47
CA THR A 80 -7.39 -8.54 -8.71
C THR A 80 -6.23 -7.74 -8.14
N GLY A 81 -6.11 -6.44 -8.43
CA GLY A 81 -4.94 -5.69 -8.00
C GLY A 81 -4.84 -4.31 -8.60
N PHE A 82 -3.86 -3.55 -8.13
CA PHE A 82 -3.57 -2.20 -8.62
C PHE A 82 -2.09 -1.85 -8.52
N VAL A 83 -1.70 -0.83 -9.29
CA VAL A 83 -0.39 -0.19 -9.22
C VAL A 83 -0.59 1.26 -8.84
N TYR A 84 0.25 1.76 -7.94
CA TYR A 84 0.31 3.18 -7.63
C TYR A 84 1.74 3.71 -7.59
N ASP A 85 1.86 4.97 -7.97
CA ASP A 85 3.08 5.75 -7.87
C ASP A 85 3.14 6.40 -6.49
N VAL A 86 4.33 6.49 -5.91
CA VAL A 86 4.57 7.09 -4.59
C VAL A 86 5.49 8.30 -4.74
N THR A 87 5.14 9.40 -4.08
CA THR A 87 6.00 10.59 -4.07
C THR A 87 7.36 10.31 -3.41
N PRO A 88 8.42 11.02 -3.83
CA PRO A 88 9.74 10.82 -3.24
C PRO A 88 9.80 11.11 -1.73
N LEU A 89 10.45 10.24 -0.95
CA LEU A 89 10.60 10.38 0.50
C LEU A 89 12.04 10.11 0.95
N GLY A 90 12.68 11.09 1.60
CA GLY A 90 14.08 10.99 1.99
C GLY A 90 14.99 10.57 0.81
N PRO A 91 15.81 9.51 0.95
CA PRO A 91 16.70 9.04 -0.13
C PRO A 91 15.98 8.32 -1.28
N LEU A 92 14.71 7.89 -1.08
CA LEU A 92 13.91 7.31 -2.15
C LEU A 92 13.54 8.40 -3.15
N ASN A 93 13.72 8.10 -4.44
CA ASN A 93 13.07 8.85 -5.51
C ASN A 93 11.60 8.41 -5.63
N LYS A 94 10.92 8.90 -6.67
CA LYS A 94 9.63 8.34 -7.08
C LYS A 94 9.72 6.80 -7.15
N SER A 95 8.76 6.13 -6.53
CA SER A 95 8.67 4.67 -6.48
C SER A 95 7.29 4.20 -6.93
N PHE A 96 7.16 2.89 -7.12
CA PHE A 96 5.99 2.25 -7.71
C PHE A 96 5.68 1.02 -6.86
N SER A 97 4.42 0.83 -6.48
CA SER A 97 3.99 -0.35 -5.75
C SER A 97 2.89 -1.09 -6.52
N CYS A 98 3.01 -2.41 -6.61
CA CYS A 98 2.01 -3.30 -7.17
C CYS A 98 1.50 -4.21 -6.07
N TRP A 99 0.19 -4.29 -5.90
CA TRP A 99 -0.49 -5.21 -5.00
C TRP A 99 -1.38 -6.13 -5.83
N TRP A 100 -1.15 -7.44 -5.77
CA TRP A 100 -1.77 -8.39 -6.70
C TRP A 100 -2.26 -9.66 -6.02
N LEU A 101 -3.52 -10.01 -6.28
CA LEU A 101 -4.20 -11.16 -5.72
C LEU A 101 -4.24 -12.34 -6.69
N THR A 102 -3.90 -13.52 -6.17
CA THR A 102 -4.04 -14.81 -6.85
C THR A 102 -4.88 -15.74 -5.99
N ALA A 103 -6.03 -16.19 -6.50
CA ALA A 103 -6.84 -17.19 -5.83
C ALA A 103 -6.12 -18.54 -5.84
N LEU A 104 -6.18 -19.26 -4.72
CA LEU A 104 -5.62 -20.60 -4.56
C LEU A 104 -6.75 -21.65 -4.55
N GLU A 105 -6.42 -22.89 -4.88
CA GLU A 105 -7.41 -23.97 -5.04
C GLU A 105 -8.19 -24.29 -3.76
N ASN A 106 -7.57 -24.08 -2.60
CA ASN A 106 -8.18 -24.31 -1.29
C ASN A 106 -9.12 -23.17 -0.83
N GLY A 107 -9.46 -22.21 -1.71
CA GLY A 107 -10.31 -21.07 -1.40
C GLY A 107 -9.61 -19.92 -0.66
N SER A 108 -8.32 -20.05 -0.35
CA SER A 108 -7.49 -18.96 0.16
C SER A 108 -6.93 -18.08 -0.97
N THR A 109 -6.29 -16.97 -0.62
CA THR A 109 -5.76 -16.00 -1.59
C THR A 109 -4.31 -15.67 -1.28
N GLU A 110 -3.42 -15.78 -2.26
CA GLU A 110 -2.08 -15.21 -2.19
C GLU A 110 -2.13 -13.72 -2.56
N LEU A 111 -1.60 -12.88 -1.69
CA LEU A 111 -1.31 -11.47 -1.99
C LEU A 111 0.19 -11.31 -2.19
N GLU A 112 0.59 -10.85 -3.36
CA GLU A 112 1.96 -10.41 -3.67
C GLU A 112 2.04 -8.89 -3.68
N VAL A 113 3.07 -8.35 -3.04
CA VAL A 113 3.44 -6.94 -3.14
C VAL A 113 4.84 -6.80 -3.70
N VAL A 114 4.99 -5.92 -4.68
CA VAL A 114 6.28 -5.50 -5.22
C VAL A 114 6.39 -3.99 -5.05
N LEU A 115 7.47 -3.53 -4.44
CA LEU A 115 7.87 -2.13 -4.42
C LEU A 115 9.11 -1.97 -5.29
N SER A 116 9.02 -1.13 -6.32
CA SER A 116 10.11 -0.80 -7.22
C SER A 116 10.49 0.68 -7.08
N TYR A 117 11.77 0.99 -7.01
CA TYR A 117 12.23 2.32 -6.63
C TYR A 117 13.62 2.66 -7.17
N ASP A 118 13.90 3.96 -7.23
CA ASP A 118 15.22 4.53 -7.46
C ASP A 118 15.70 5.33 -6.24
N ILE A 119 16.99 5.64 -6.18
CA ILE A 119 17.62 6.35 -5.05
C ILE A 119 18.28 7.64 -5.52
N ARG A 120 18.05 8.76 -4.81
CA ARG A 120 18.65 10.09 -5.08
C ARG A 120 19.95 10.30 -4.28
N TYR A 121 20.92 11.10 -4.80
CA TYR A 121 22.26 11.50 -4.21
C TYR A 121 23.52 10.66 -4.65
N GLY A 122 24.73 10.70 -4.08
CA GLY A 122 25.96 10.06 -4.67
C GLY A 122 26.48 8.77 -3.99
N LEU A 123 27.34 7.97 -4.64
CA LEU A 123 27.62 6.54 -4.33
C LEU A 123 28.09 6.19 -2.90
N PHE A 124 28.98 6.93 -2.23
CA PHE A 124 29.64 6.41 -1.01
C PHE A 124 28.77 6.50 0.27
N GLY A 125 28.13 7.65 0.54
CA GLY A 125 27.17 7.78 1.65
C GLY A 125 25.84 7.08 1.38
N LYS A 126 25.46 6.98 0.09
CA LYS A 126 24.27 6.25 -0.34
C LYS A 126 24.31 4.76 -0.05
N VAL A 127 25.44 4.08 -0.23
CA VAL A 127 25.46 2.61 -0.18
C VAL A 127 25.08 2.11 1.22
N MET A 128 25.65 2.70 2.29
CA MET A 128 25.30 2.30 3.65
C MET A 128 23.85 2.65 4.00
N HIS A 129 23.42 3.88 3.71
CA HIS A 129 22.03 4.31 3.91
C HIS A 129 21.03 3.48 3.10
N SER A 130 21.38 3.11 1.87
CA SER A 130 20.57 2.29 0.98
C SER A 130 20.43 0.87 1.49
N LEU A 131 21.46 0.30 2.13
CA LEU A 131 21.36 -1.04 2.73
C LEU A 131 20.43 -1.03 3.94
N ILE A 132 20.54 -0.04 4.83
CA ILE A 132 19.64 0.11 5.99
C ILE A 132 18.20 0.34 5.52
N MET A 133 18.01 1.27 4.58
CA MET A 133 16.72 1.55 3.96
C MET A 133 16.13 0.30 3.31
N ARG A 134 16.93 -0.45 2.53
CA ARG A 134 16.47 -1.68 1.88
C ARG A 134 16.03 -2.71 2.92
N LYS A 135 16.82 -2.95 3.97
CA LYS A 135 16.43 -3.85 5.07
C LYS A 135 15.11 -3.42 5.73
N LYS A 136 14.94 -2.11 5.93
CA LYS A 136 13.68 -1.57 6.46
C LYS A 136 12.50 -1.84 5.52
N LEU A 137 12.67 -1.63 4.21
CA LEU A 137 11.64 -1.93 3.21
C LEU A 137 11.31 -3.43 3.19
N GLU A 138 12.33 -4.28 3.20
CA GLU A 138 12.21 -5.75 3.25
C GLU A 138 11.51 -6.25 4.51
N SER A 139 11.61 -5.54 5.65
CA SER A 139 10.82 -5.83 6.85
C SER A 139 9.40 -5.27 6.77
N SER A 140 9.23 -4.05 6.25
CA SER A 140 7.95 -3.34 6.27
C SER A 140 6.88 -3.95 5.35
N LEU A 141 7.28 -4.54 4.22
CA LEU A 141 6.33 -5.18 3.30
C LEU A 141 5.67 -6.41 3.94
N PRO A 142 6.41 -7.39 4.50
CA PRO A 142 5.82 -8.44 5.32
C PRO A 142 4.88 -7.93 6.42
N ASP A 143 5.26 -6.87 7.14
CA ASP A 143 4.42 -6.31 8.20
C ASP A 143 3.10 -5.77 7.67
N ALA A 144 3.12 -5.03 6.56
CA ALA A 144 1.91 -4.53 5.90
C ALA A 144 1.01 -5.68 5.39
N LEU A 145 1.61 -6.71 4.82
CA LEU A 145 0.90 -7.90 4.35
C LEU A 145 0.25 -8.68 5.50
N ASN A 146 0.96 -8.87 6.60
CA ASN A 146 0.43 -9.53 7.79
C ASN A 146 -0.69 -8.70 8.45
N ALA A 147 -0.57 -7.37 8.43
CA ALA A 147 -1.61 -6.48 8.92
C ALA A 147 -2.90 -6.59 8.08
N LEU A 148 -2.79 -6.58 6.74
CA LEU A 148 -3.94 -6.81 5.86
C LEU A 148 -4.54 -8.20 6.07
N LYS A 149 -3.71 -9.24 6.16
CA LYS A 149 -4.15 -10.61 6.47
C LYS A 149 -5.00 -10.63 7.75
N ASN A 150 -4.49 -10.05 8.84
CA ASN A 150 -5.20 -9.97 10.11
C ASN A 150 -6.52 -9.21 9.97
N ARG A 151 -6.52 -8.07 9.27
CA ARG A 151 -7.73 -7.28 9.01
C ARG A 151 -8.80 -8.07 8.26
N VAL A 152 -8.41 -8.84 7.25
CA VAL A 152 -9.32 -9.64 6.42
C VAL A 152 -9.85 -10.86 7.19
N GLU A 153 -8.98 -11.57 7.90
CA GLU A 153 -9.34 -12.81 8.59
C GLU A 153 -10.18 -12.55 9.84
N THR A 154 -9.86 -11.49 10.58
CA THR A 154 -10.51 -11.21 11.88
C THR A 154 -11.55 -10.10 11.83
N GLY A 155 -11.55 -9.27 10.79
CA GLY A 155 -12.38 -8.07 10.73
C GLY A 155 -11.90 -6.90 11.61
N LYS A 156 -10.86 -7.09 12.44
CA LYS A 156 -10.38 -6.08 13.38
C LYS A 156 -9.70 -4.91 12.66
N LEU A 157 -10.04 -3.70 13.11
CA LEU A 157 -9.36 -2.47 12.73
C LEU A 157 -8.26 -2.15 13.75
N VAL A 158 -7.14 -1.59 13.30
CA VAL A 158 -6.14 -0.98 14.19
C VAL A 158 -6.55 0.43 14.60
N ARG A 159 -7.34 1.11 13.75
CA ARG A 159 -7.91 2.44 13.99
C ARG A 159 -9.32 2.53 13.38
N PRO A 160 -10.27 3.25 13.99
CA PRO A 160 -11.62 3.37 13.46
C PRO A 160 -11.65 4.16 12.15
N TYR A 161 -12.69 3.94 11.35
CA TYR A 161 -13.01 4.83 10.24
C TYR A 161 -13.26 6.25 10.75
N LEU A 162 -12.72 7.25 10.06
CA LEU A 162 -13.01 8.65 10.33
C LEU A 162 -14.46 8.87 9.90
N THR A 163 -15.31 9.28 10.83
CA THR A 163 -16.64 9.76 10.49
C THR A 163 -16.48 11.08 9.73
N LYS A 164 -17.06 11.20 8.53
CA LYS A 164 -17.31 12.52 7.94
C LYS A 164 -18.17 13.25 8.97
N LYS A 165 -17.60 14.22 9.71
CA LYS A 165 -18.40 15.10 10.57
C LYS A 165 -19.52 15.64 9.69
N GLY A 166 -20.76 15.43 10.13
CA GLY A 166 -21.94 15.90 9.43
C GLY A 166 -21.78 17.36 9.08
N SER A 167 -22.15 17.68 7.85
CA SER A 167 -22.83 18.93 7.54
C SER A 167 -24.05 19.02 8.46
N GLU A 168 -23.87 19.52 9.67
CA GLU A 168 -24.97 20.05 10.47
C GLU A 168 -25.03 21.55 10.25
N LEU A 169 -26.22 21.96 9.81
CA LEU A 169 -26.66 23.28 9.35
C LEU A 169 -26.55 24.36 10.42
N ILE A 170 -26.30 25.60 10.01
CA ILE A 170 -26.77 26.79 10.73
C ILE A 170 -27.28 27.83 9.71
N ILE A 171 -28.63 27.93 9.70
CA ILE A 171 -29.60 28.92 9.16
C ILE A 171 -29.80 28.97 7.64
#